data_AF-A0A7C6UR38-F1
#
_entry.id   AF-A0A7C6UR38-F1
#
_cell.length_a   1.000
_cell.length_b   1.000
_cell.length_c   1.000
_cell.angle_alpha   90.00
_cell.angle_beta   90.00
_cell.angle_gamma   90.00
#
_symmetry.space_group_name_H-M   'P 1'
#
loop_
_entity.id
_entity.type
_entity.pdbx_description
1 polymer ?
#
loop_
_entity_poly.entity_id
_entity_poly.type
_entity_poly.pdbx_seq_one_letter_code
_entity_poly.pdbx_strand_id
1 'polypeptide(L)'
;MSNEIPVKEIGELLGVVGEKLPTLLKEVQKVLFSQEGADTMSKAVGTFYKNLMEAGMAKDDALFLTQEYMSTLKSLAPREFKQS
;
A
#
# COMPACT_ATOMS: atom_id res chain seq x y z
N MET A 1 19.75 3.85 -39.23
CA MET A 1 19.71 4.56 -37.94
C MET A 1 20.16 3.58 -36.87
N SER A 2 21.19 3.90 -36.10
CA SER A 2 21.69 3.01 -35.06
C SER A 2 20.69 3.01 -33.89
N ASN A 3 20.03 1.88 -33.66
CA ASN A 3 19.19 1.65 -32.47
C ASN A 3 20.09 1.32 -31.27
N GLU A 4 20.94 2.26 -30.87
CA GLU A 4 21.68 2.11 -29.61
C GLU A 4 20.75 2.44 -28.44
N ILE A 5 20.72 1.55 -27.46
CA ILE A 5 19.95 1.75 -26.23
C ILE A 5 20.63 2.88 -25.44
N PRO A 6 19.92 3.96 -25.06
CA PRO A 6 20.50 5.12 -24.38
C PRO A 6 20.72 4.81 -22.88
N VAL A 7 21.76 4.04 -22.58
CA VAL A 7 22.04 3.52 -21.22
C VAL A 7 22.24 4.66 -20.21
N LYS A 8 22.84 5.78 -20.62
CA LYS A 8 23.10 6.92 -19.73
C LYS A 8 21.80 7.61 -19.31
N GLU A 9 20.94 7.93 -20.27
CA GLU A 9 19.64 8.56 -20.05
C GLU A 9 18.72 7.65 -19.23
N ILE A 10 18.77 6.34 -19.47
CA ILE A 10 18.06 5.35 -18.64
C ILE A 10 18.60 5.35 -17.21
N GLY A 11 19.92 5.40 -17.02
CA GLY A 11 20.54 5.49 -15.70
C GLY A 11 20.12 6.74 -14.93
N GLU A 12 20.11 7.91 -15.60
CA GLU A 12 19.65 9.17 -15.02
C GLU A 12 18.16 9.11 -14.63
N LEU A 13 17.32 8.57 -15.52
CA LEU A 13 15.89 8.39 -15.23
C LEU A 13 15.66 7.46 -14.04
N LEU A 14 16.34 6.32 -13.98
CA LEU A 14 16.24 5.37 -12.87
C LEU A 14 16.77 5.97 -11.56
N GLY A 15 17.80 6.82 -11.62
CA GLY A 15 18.28 7.59 -10.49
C GLY A 15 17.18 8.51 -9.93
N VAL A 16 16.57 9.33 -10.79
CA VAL A 16 15.46 10.23 -10.40
C VAL A 16 14.26 9.46 -9.85
N VAL A 17 13.89 8.33 -10.47
CA VAL A 17 12.81 7.47 -9.96
C VAL A 17 13.16 6.91 -8.59
N GLY A 18 14.39 6.43 -8.40
CA GLY A 18 14.88 5.91 -7.12
C GLY A 18 14.88 6.94 -6.00
N GLU A 19 15.13 8.22 -6.30
CA GLU A 19 15.04 9.32 -5.33
C GLU A 19 13.60 9.69 -4.97
N LYS A 20 12.70 9.70 -5.96
CA LYS A 20 11.31 10.14 -5.77
C LYS A 20 10.41 9.07 -5.19
N LEU A 21 10.63 7.81 -5.54
CA LEU A 21 9.76 6.70 -5.13
C LEU A 21 9.66 6.56 -3.59
N PRO A 22 10.75 6.59 -2.80
CA PRO A 22 10.66 6.54 -1.34
C PRO A 22 9.87 7.70 -0.74
N THR A 23 9.99 8.90 -1.34
CA THR A 23 9.27 10.09 -0.88
C THR A 23 7.76 9.95 -1.12
N LEU A 24 7.36 9.46 -2.29
CA LEU A 24 5.96 9.18 -2.61
C LEU A 24 5.36 8.16 -1.64
N LEU A 25 6.10 7.09 -1.33
CA LEU A 25 5.64 6.06 -0.40
C LEU A 25 5.43 6.61 1.03
N LYS A 26 6.32 7.52 1.49
CA LYS A 26 6.17 8.19 2.79
C LYS A 26 4.94 9.09 2.85
N GLU A 27 4.65 9.84 1.77
CA GLU A 27 3.45 10.69 1.74
C GLU A 27 2.17 9.86 1.71
N VAL A 28 2.13 8.77 0.95
CA VAL A 28 0.99 7.83 0.98
C VAL A 28 0.80 7.26 2.39
N GLN A 29 1.88 6.84 3.06
CA GLN A 29 1.84 6.38 4.45
C GLN A 29 1.25 7.45 5.37
N LYS A 30 1.74 8.68 5.28
CA LYS A 30 1.27 9.81 6.10
C LYS A 30 -0.21 10.10 5.91
N VAL A 31 -0.71 10.03 4.68
CA VAL A 31 -2.15 10.19 4.38
C VAL A 31 -2.95 9.05 5.02
N LEU A 32 -2.54 7.80 4.82
CA LEU A 32 -3.25 6.62 5.32
C LEU A 32 -3.28 6.54 6.86
N PHE A 33 -2.19 6.95 7.53
CA PHE A 33 -2.07 6.93 9.00
C PHE A 33 -2.37 8.29 9.66
N SER A 34 -2.83 9.28 8.90
CA SER A 34 -3.42 10.50 9.48
C SER A 34 -4.70 10.17 10.25
N GLN A 35 -5.18 11.07 11.10
CA GLN A 35 -6.44 10.85 11.83
C GLN A 35 -7.63 10.65 10.88
N GLU A 36 -7.70 11.43 9.79
CA GLU A 36 -8.73 11.33 8.76
C GLU A 36 -8.58 10.04 7.93
N GLY A 37 -7.35 9.67 7.59
CA GLY A 37 -7.04 8.43 6.88
C GLY A 37 -7.39 7.19 7.70
N ALA A 38 -7.07 7.20 8.99
CA ALA A 38 -7.41 6.15 9.93
C ALA A 38 -8.93 5.99 10.09
N ASP A 39 -9.67 7.10 10.21
CA ASP A 39 -11.13 7.09 10.26
C ASP A 39 -11.74 6.49 8.98
N THR A 40 -11.31 6.98 7.82
CA THR A 40 -11.77 6.48 6.51
C THR A 40 -11.46 4.99 6.33
N MET A 41 -10.24 4.57 6.67
CA MET A 41 -9.81 3.18 6.56
C MET A 41 -10.60 2.27 7.51
N SER A 42 -10.82 2.69 8.76
CA SER A 42 -11.59 1.91 9.74
C SER A 42 -13.03 1.66 9.26
N LYS A 43 -13.67 2.67 8.66
CA LYS A 43 -15.02 2.56 8.07
C LYS A 43 -15.04 1.62 6.88
N ALA A 44 -14.05 1.71 5.99
CA ALA A 44 -13.95 0.84 4.83
C ALA A 44 -13.74 -0.64 5.25
N VAL A 45 -12.84 -0.88 6.20
CA VAL A 45 -12.59 -2.23 6.77
C VAL A 45 -13.84 -2.79 7.45
N GLY A 46 -14.53 -1.99 8.26
CA GLY A 46 -15.77 -2.41 8.91
C GLY A 46 -16.89 -2.72 7.90
N THR A 47 -17.01 -1.92 6.85
CA THR A 47 -17.96 -2.15 5.76
C THR A 47 -17.64 -3.45 5.01
N PHE A 48 -16.36 -3.69 4.70
CA PHE A 48 -15.92 -4.92 4.04
C PHE A 48 -16.29 -6.16 4.87
N TYR A 49 -15.93 -6.18 6.16
CA TYR A 49 -16.28 -7.28 7.07
C TYR A 49 -17.79 -7.51 7.15
N LYS A 50 -18.57 -6.43 7.29
CA LYS A 50 -20.03 -6.50 7.33
C LYS A 50 -20.60 -7.11 6.06
N ASN A 51 -20.15 -6.68 4.89
CA ASN A 51 -20.62 -7.20 3.60
C ASN A 51 -20.31 -8.69 3.43
N LEU A 52 -19.14 -9.17 3.91
CA LEU A 52 -18.82 -10.59 3.89
C LEU A 52 -19.81 -11.41 4.74
N MET A 53 -20.12 -10.95 5.95
CA MET A 53 -21.11 -11.60 6.81
C MET A 53 -22.52 -11.56 6.20
N GLU A 54 -22.93 -10.45 5.60
CA GLU A 54 -24.23 -10.31 4.92
C GLU A 54 -24.34 -11.24 3.69
N ALA A 55 -23.23 -11.54 3.04
CA ALA A 55 -23.16 -12.53 1.98
C ALA A 55 -23.22 -13.99 2.47
N GLY A 56 -23.38 -14.21 3.79
CA GLY A 56 -23.52 -15.54 4.39
C GLY A 56 -22.19 -16.20 4.80
N MET A 57 -21.08 -15.47 4.78
CA MET A 57 -19.80 -15.98 5.25
C MET A 57 -19.81 -16.20 6.77
N ALA A 58 -19.17 -17.28 7.22
CA ALA A 58 -18.97 -17.52 8.65
C ALA A 58 -18.13 -16.38 9.26
N LYS A 59 -18.45 -16.03 10.52
CA LYS A 59 -17.84 -14.89 11.21
C LYS A 59 -16.32 -14.95 11.22
N ASP A 60 -15.76 -16.13 11.52
CA ASP A 60 -14.32 -16.32 11.64
C ASP A 60 -13.62 -16.22 10.27
N ASP A 61 -14.23 -16.73 9.20
CA ASP A 61 -13.73 -16.61 7.84
C ASP A 61 -13.77 -15.14 7.35
N ALA A 62 -14.86 -14.43 7.65
CA ALA A 62 -15.00 -13.01 7.32
C ALA A 62 -13.95 -12.16 8.06
N LEU A 63 -13.69 -12.49 9.33
CA LEU A 63 -12.66 -11.83 10.13
C LEU A 63 -11.27 -12.11 9.55
N PHE A 64 -10.99 -13.36 9.20
CA PHE A 64 -9.73 -13.77 8.58
C PHE A 64 -9.46 -13.01 7.28
N LEU A 65 -10.41 -12.99 6.33
CA LEU A 65 -10.25 -12.25 5.07
C LEU A 65 -10.10 -10.74 5.28
N THR A 66 -10.78 -10.18 6.27
CA THR A 66 -10.64 -8.76 6.63
C THR A 66 -9.22 -8.48 7.15
N GLN A 67 -8.67 -9.36 8.00
CA GLN A 67 -7.30 -9.25 8.49
C GLN A 67 -6.26 -9.38 7.37
N GLU A 68 -6.45 -10.33 6.45
CA GLU A 68 -5.59 -10.52 5.27
C GLU A 68 -5.62 -9.29 4.34
N TYR A 69 -6.80 -8.70 4.13
CA TYR A 69 -6.93 -7.45 3.37
C TYR A 69 -6.17 -6.31 4.04
N MET A 70 -6.31 -6.13 5.35
CA MET A 70 -5.54 -5.13 6.11
C MET A 70 -4.03 -5.40 6.08
N SER A 71 -3.60 -6.67 6.15
CA SER A 71 -2.20 -7.07 6.06
C SER A 71 -1.60 -6.69 4.70
N THR A 72 -2.36 -6.93 3.61
CA THR A 72 -1.99 -6.53 2.25
C THR A 72 -1.80 -5.01 2.17
N LEU A 73 -2.74 -4.21 2.69
CA LEU A 73 -2.61 -2.75 2.74
C LEU A 73 -1.38 -2.28 3.54
N LYS A 74 -1.11 -2.89 4.69
CA LYS A 74 0.08 -2.58 5.52
C LYS A 74 1.39 -2.94 4.80
N SER A 75 1.40 -3.96 3.96
CA SER A 75 2.58 -4.36 3.20
C SER A 75 2.96 -3.38 2.08
N LEU A 76 1.98 -2.62 1.58
CA LEU A 76 2.18 -1.55 0.59
C LEU A 76 2.73 -0.27 1.21
N ALA A 77 2.50 -0.05 2.50
CA ALA A 77 3.20 0.99 3.22
C ALA A 77 4.68 0.60 3.33
N PRO A 78 5.61 1.54 3.08
CA PRO A 78 7.04 1.26 3.24
C PRO A 78 7.25 0.75 4.67
N ARG A 79 7.68 -0.51 4.81
CA ARG A 79 8.18 -1.02 6.09
C ARG A 79 9.30 -0.07 6.47
N GLU A 80 9.19 0.60 7.61
CA GLU A 80 10.38 1.20 8.20
C GLU A 80 11.42 0.07 8.25
N PHE A 81 12.51 0.26 7.52
CA PHE A 81 13.67 -0.61 7.58
C PHE A 81 14.14 -0.55 9.04
N LYS A 82 13.64 -1.43 9.90
CA LYS A 82 14.30 -1.78 11.14
C LYS A 82 15.60 -2.47 10.75
N GLN A 83 16.62 -1.67 10.43
CA GLN A 83 17.98 -2.04 10.74
C GLN A 83 18.19 -1.66 12.21
N SER A 84 18.03 -2.65 13.06
CA SER A 84 18.62 -2.72 14.39
C SER A 84 19.51 -3.94 14.39
#